data_AF-A0A1S1TP01-F1
#
_entry.id   AF-A0A1S1TP01-F1
#
_cell.length_a   1.000
_cell.length_b   1.000
_cell.length_c   1.000
_cell.angle_alpha   90.00
_cell.angle_beta   90.00
_cell.angle_gamma   90.00
#
_symmetry.space_group_name_H-M   'P 1'
#
loop_
_entity.id
_entity.type
_entity.pdbx_description
1 polymer ?
#
loop_
_entity_poly.entity_id
_entity_poly.type
_entity_poly.pdbx_seq_one_letter_code
_entity_poly.pdbx_strand_id
1 'polypeptide(L)'
;MTLVIALGSKSKKVIETFCQETGAKAPKHISAPKGKRILVWRPGSGKQAVTVKAIEPRQSLKRHSRKYAEGELDASGSFYFRGPDNAMNLRAHNLIIFAQMAEGIDDLTWEYHLRAGDYSKWFRDQIKDKDLAQETATAEKDKSLSAQESRKRVLDAVRRRYTAPATAPD
;
A
#
# COMPACT_ATOMS: atom_id res chain seq x y z
N MET A 1 -18.46 -15.40 23.46
CA MET A 1 -17.41 -16.39 23.11
C MET A 1 -16.10 -15.65 22.94
N THR A 2 -15.09 -15.95 23.76
CA THR A 2 -13.82 -15.18 23.79
C THR A 2 -12.78 -15.85 22.89
N LEU A 3 -12.10 -15.05 22.06
CA LEU A 3 -10.98 -15.47 21.24
C LEU A 3 -9.76 -14.64 21.61
N VAL A 4 -8.65 -15.30 21.97
CA VAL A 4 -7.38 -14.63 22.30
C VAL A 4 -6.46 -14.72 21.08
N ILE A 5 -5.99 -13.57 20.61
CA ILE A 5 -5.04 -13.44 19.51
C ILE A 5 -3.79 -12.73 20.05
N ALA A 6 -2.63 -13.38 19.96
CA ALA A 6 -1.38 -12.85 20.50
C ALA A 6 -0.30 -12.74 19.40
N LEU A 7 0.25 -11.53 19.24
CA LEU A 7 1.16 -11.15 18.17
C LEU A 7 2.61 -11.02 18.66
N GLY A 8 3.57 -11.45 17.83
CA GLY A 8 4.99 -11.19 18.03
C GLY A 8 5.70 -12.08 19.06
N SER A 9 6.92 -11.71 19.43
CA SER A 9 7.79 -12.52 20.29
C SER A 9 7.26 -12.69 21.72
N LYS A 10 6.34 -11.83 22.15
CA LYS A 10 5.73 -11.86 23.50
C LYS A 10 4.40 -12.64 23.56
N SER A 11 3.98 -13.32 22.49
CA SER A 11 2.67 -13.98 22.44
C SER A 11 2.40 -14.96 23.59
N LYS A 12 3.43 -15.67 24.07
CA LYS A 12 3.30 -16.61 25.19
C LYS A 12 2.90 -15.87 26.48
N LYS A 13 3.60 -14.78 26.80
CA LYS A 13 3.35 -13.97 27.99
C LYS A 13 1.95 -13.37 28.00
N VAL A 14 1.44 -12.97 26.84
CA VAL A 14 0.06 -12.46 26.69
C VAL A 14 -0.98 -13.51 27.09
N ILE A 15 -0.81 -14.77 26.66
CA ILE A 15 -1.73 -15.86 27.05
C ILE A 15 -1.60 -16.20 28.53
N GLU A 16 -0.38 -16.24 29.07
CA GLU A 16 -0.14 -16.49 30.50
C GLU A 16 -0.82 -15.43 31.37
N THR A 17 -0.60 -14.15 31.06
CA THR A 17 -1.25 -13.03 31.77
C THR A 17 -2.77 -13.11 31.66
N PHE A 18 -3.33 -13.40 30.49
CA PHE A 18 -4.77 -13.56 30.34
C PHE A 18 -5.31 -14.69 31.23
N CYS A 19 -4.63 -15.84 31.28
CA CYS A 19 -5.05 -16.96 32.11
C CYS A 19 -5.02 -16.63 33.61
N GLN A 20 -3.98 -15.90 34.04
CA GLN A 20 -3.82 -15.45 35.42
C GLN A 20 -4.97 -14.52 35.84
N GLU A 21 -5.28 -13.50 35.03
CA GLU A 21 -6.30 -12.49 35.35
C GLU A 21 -7.74 -13.02 35.23
N THR A 22 -7.98 -14.01 34.37
CA THR A 22 -9.33 -14.53 34.10
C THR A 22 -9.63 -15.86 34.79
N GLY A 23 -8.66 -16.46 35.48
CA GLY A 23 -8.77 -17.82 36.02
C GLY A 23 -8.91 -18.92 34.97
N ALA A 24 -8.71 -18.60 33.69
CA ALA A 24 -8.84 -19.57 32.60
C ALA A 24 -7.69 -20.59 32.62
N LYS A 25 -8.00 -21.86 32.39
CA LYS A 25 -6.98 -22.92 32.33
C LYS A 25 -6.05 -22.71 31.14
N ALA A 26 -4.76 -22.52 31.41
CA ALA A 26 -3.75 -22.31 30.39
C ALA A 26 -3.61 -23.53 29.44
N PRO A 27 -3.33 -23.31 28.14
CA PRO A 27 -2.96 -24.38 27.23
C PRO A 27 -1.66 -25.07 27.67
N LYS A 28 -1.62 -26.40 27.61
CA LYS A 28 -0.44 -27.21 28.01
C LYS A 28 0.82 -26.91 27.18
N HIS A 29 0.65 -26.59 25.90
CA HIS A 29 1.74 -26.28 24.98
C HIS A 29 1.46 -24.94 24.29
N ILE A 30 2.40 -24.01 24.43
CA ILE A 30 2.39 -22.71 23.76
C ILE A 30 3.72 -22.54 23.06
N SER A 31 3.72 -22.76 21.74
CA SER A 31 4.88 -22.47 20.90
C SER A 31 4.86 -21.00 20.48
N ALA A 32 5.98 -20.31 20.68
CA ALA A 32 6.12 -18.93 20.20
C ALA A 32 6.02 -18.89 18.67
N PRO A 33 5.18 -18.01 18.09
CA PRO A 33 5.12 -17.86 16.65
C PRO A 33 6.46 -17.36 16.11
N LYS A 34 6.98 -18.01 15.06
CA LYS A 34 8.15 -17.56 14.28
C LYS A 34 7.69 -16.75 13.06
N GLY A 35 8.38 -15.66 12.76
CA GLY A 35 8.11 -14.82 11.58
C GLY A 35 6.72 -14.16 11.61
N LYS A 36 6.04 -14.08 10.45
CA LYS A 36 4.69 -13.48 10.29
C LYS A 36 3.54 -14.37 10.79
N ARG A 37 3.77 -15.18 11.81
CA ARG A 37 2.76 -16.08 12.37
C ARG A 37 2.17 -15.46 13.64
N ILE A 38 0.93 -15.83 13.95
CA ILE A 38 0.21 -15.34 15.11
C ILE A 38 -0.33 -16.52 15.91
N LEU A 39 -0.46 -16.32 17.21
CA LEU A 39 -0.96 -17.33 18.13
C LEU A 39 -2.46 -17.10 18.35
N VAL A 40 -3.28 -18.12 18.15
CA VAL A 40 -4.73 -18.07 18.32
C VAL A 40 -5.16 -19.14 19.32
N TRP A 41 -5.90 -18.72 20.34
CA TRP A 41 -6.38 -19.62 21.38
C TRP A 41 -7.81 -19.30 21.80
N ARG A 42 -8.59 -20.35 22.08
CA ARG A 42 -9.94 -20.25 22.62
C ARG A 42 -9.98 -20.80 24.05
N PRO A 43 -10.12 -19.93 25.06
CA PRO A 43 -10.35 -20.35 26.44
C PRO A 43 -11.55 -21.30 26.57
N GLY A 44 -11.46 -22.30 27.43
CA GLY A 44 -12.55 -23.24 27.71
C GLY A 44 -12.85 -24.28 26.62
N SER A 45 -12.21 -24.19 25.44
CA SER A 45 -12.48 -25.12 24.33
C SER A 45 -11.84 -26.51 24.47
N GLY A 46 -10.98 -26.71 25.47
CA GLY A 46 -10.14 -27.91 25.61
C GLY A 46 -9.04 -28.05 24.55
N LYS A 47 -9.03 -27.19 23.52
CA LYS A 47 -8.06 -27.21 22.42
C LYS A 47 -6.79 -26.43 22.76
N GLN A 48 -5.68 -26.87 22.19
CA GLN A 48 -4.39 -26.18 22.33
C GLN A 48 -4.37 -24.88 21.52
N ALA A 49 -3.46 -23.96 21.89
CA ALA A 49 -3.19 -22.77 21.11
C ALA A 49 -2.57 -23.16 19.76
N VAL A 50 -3.10 -22.61 18.67
CA VAL A 50 -2.62 -22.89 17.31
C VAL A 50 -1.86 -21.69 16.77
N THR A 51 -0.78 -21.97 16.05
CA THR A 51 -0.05 -20.93 15.32
C THR A 51 -0.57 -20.87 13.90
N VAL A 52 -1.15 -19.73 13.49
CA VAL A 52 -1.63 -19.51 12.12
C VAL A 52 -0.77 -18.48 11.40
N LYS A 53 -0.67 -18.57 10.07
CA LYS A 53 0.00 -17.53 9.26
C LYS A 53 -0.93 -16.33 9.19
N ALA A 54 -0.46 -15.15 9.56
CA ALA A 54 -1.22 -13.94 9.29
C ALA A 54 -1.25 -13.73 7.77
N ILE A 55 -2.46 -13.69 7.22
CA ILE A 55 -2.66 -13.21 5.85
C ILE A 55 -2.60 -11.69 5.96
N GLU A 56 -1.65 -11.07 5.27
CA GLU A 56 -1.61 -9.60 5.21
C GLU A 56 -2.94 -9.10 4.63
N PRO A 57 -3.58 -8.10 5.25
CA PRO A 57 -4.82 -7.57 4.72
C PRO A 57 -4.57 -7.04 3.30
N ARG A 58 -5.18 -7.68 2.28
CA ARG A 58 -5.34 -7.08 0.95
C ARG A 58 -6.10 -5.74 1.02
N GLN A 59 -6.79 -5.49 2.13
CA GLN A 59 -7.56 -4.27 2.41
C GLN A 59 -6.72 -3.06 2.85
N SER A 60 -5.45 -3.22 3.20
CA SER A 60 -4.58 -2.08 3.56
C SER A 60 -4.50 -1.05 2.42
N LEU A 61 -4.51 -1.52 1.17
CA LEU A 61 -4.57 -0.69 -0.03
C LEU A 61 -5.89 0.09 -0.14
N LYS A 62 -7.06 -0.51 0.14
CA LYS A 62 -8.37 0.12 -0.13
C LYS A 62 -8.74 1.27 0.82
N ARG A 63 -8.23 1.30 2.06
CA ARG A 63 -8.55 2.38 3.02
C ARG A 63 -7.56 3.55 2.93
N HIS A 64 -6.30 3.28 2.58
CA HIS A 64 -5.32 4.34 2.31
C HIS A 64 -5.45 4.91 0.89
N SER A 65 -5.96 4.13 -0.07
CA SER A 65 -6.11 4.57 -1.45
C SER A 65 -6.99 5.81 -1.60
N ARG A 66 -8.18 5.84 -0.98
CA ARG A 66 -9.07 7.02 -1.06
C ARG A 66 -8.42 8.28 -0.52
N LYS A 67 -7.65 8.19 0.58
CA LYS A 67 -7.02 9.35 1.20
C LYS A 67 -6.01 10.04 0.27
N TYR A 68 -5.26 9.30 -0.55
CA TYR A 68 -4.23 9.87 -1.43
C TYR A 68 -4.65 9.94 -2.91
N ALA A 69 -5.68 9.18 -3.30
CA ALA A 69 -6.29 9.28 -4.61
C ALA A 69 -7.20 10.51 -4.72
N GLU A 70 -7.99 10.78 -3.68
CA GLU A 70 -8.97 11.88 -3.68
C GLU A 70 -8.59 13.02 -2.72
N GLY A 71 -7.92 12.72 -1.59
CA GLY A 71 -7.57 13.74 -0.61
C GLY A 71 -6.40 14.64 -1.05
N GLU A 72 -6.44 15.91 -0.65
CA GLU A 72 -5.39 16.88 -0.99
C GLU A 72 -4.10 16.64 -0.20
N LEU A 73 -3.03 16.29 -0.91
CA LEU A 73 -1.67 16.39 -0.41
C LEU A 73 -1.29 17.87 -0.28
N ASP A 74 -0.55 18.19 0.77
CA ASP A 74 0.01 19.52 0.94
C ASP A 74 1.00 19.87 -0.19
N ALA A 75 1.46 21.12 -0.21
CA ALA A 75 2.36 21.59 -1.26
C ALA A 75 3.67 20.80 -1.31
N SER A 76 4.14 20.23 -0.19
CA SER A 76 5.37 19.42 -0.13
C SER A 76 5.19 17.97 -0.60
N GLY A 77 3.99 17.41 -0.46
CA GLY A 77 3.66 16.06 -0.90
C GLY A 77 3.10 15.98 -2.32
N SER A 78 2.74 17.12 -2.92
CA SER A 78 2.20 17.19 -4.28
C SER A 78 3.26 16.87 -5.34
N PHE A 79 2.84 16.30 -6.47
CA PHE A 79 3.68 16.21 -7.64
C PHE A 79 3.64 17.52 -8.42
N TYR A 80 4.76 17.90 -9.03
CA TYR A 80 4.83 19.07 -9.89
C TYR A 80 5.34 18.65 -11.26
N PHE A 81 4.50 18.80 -12.29
CA PHE A 81 4.96 18.69 -13.66
C PHE A 81 5.75 19.94 -14.01
N ARG A 82 7.05 19.74 -14.20
CA ARG A 82 8.02 20.76 -14.58
C ARG A 82 8.59 20.38 -15.95
N GLY A 83 8.33 21.24 -16.94
CA GLY A 83 8.98 21.09 -18.23
C GLY A 83 10.48 21.33 -18.13
N PRO A 84 11.26 20.88 -19.12
CA PRO A 84 12.65 21.30 -19.27
C PRO A 84 12.73 22.84 -19.20
N ASP A 85 13.79 23.35 -18.57
CA ASP A 85 14.01 24.78 -18.31
C ASP A 85 12.94 25.50 -17.48
N ASN A 86 12.18 24.75 -16.66
CA ASN A 86 11.14 25.28 -15.78
C ASN A 86 10.02 26.02 -16.55
N ALA A 87 9.78 25.62 -17.81
CA ALA A 87 8.77 26.21 -18.69
C ALA A 87 7.33 26.09 -18.16
N MET A 88 7.10 25.24 -17.16
CA MET A 88 5.79 24.95 -16.58
C MET A 88 5.94 24.47 -15.13
N ASN A 89 4.92 24.71 -14.31
CA ASN A 89 4.88 24.23 -12.92
C ASN A 89 3.43 23.90 -12.51
N LEU A 90 2.90 22.78 -13.01
CA LEU A 90 1.55 22.33 -12.64
C LEU A 90 1.58 21.42 -11.42
N ARG A 91 0.79 21.76 -10.41
CA ARG A 91 0.68 20.99 -9.17
C ARG A 91 -0.43 19.94 -9.26
N ALA A 92 -0.05 18.67 -9.18
CA ALA A 92 -0.96 17.56 -8.92
C ALA A 92 -0.94 17.21 -7.42
N HIS A 93 -2.00 17.60 -6.71
CA HIS A 93 -2.13 17.42 -5.26
C HIS A 93 -2.76 16.09 -4.84
N ASN A 94 -3.13 15.22 -5.78
CA ASN A 94 -3.54 13.84 -5.53
C ASN A 94 -3.36 13.01 -6.81
N LEU A 95 -3.60 11.70 -6.71
CA LEU A 95 -3.36 10.78 -7.82
C LEU A 95 -4.38 10.94 -8.98
N ILE A 96 -5.62 11.36 -8.68
CA ILE A 96 -6.64 11.61 -9.72
C ILE A 96 -6.24 12.82 -10.57
N ILE A 97 -5.88 13.93 -9.93
CA ILE A 97 -5.42 15.14 -10.61
C ILE A 97 -4.13 14.85 -11.38
N PHE A 98 -3.21 14.05 -10.81
CA PHE A 98 -2.03 13.59 -11.54
C PHE A 98 -2.40 12.89 -12.86
N ALA A 99 -3.34 11.94 -12.80
CA ALA A 99 -3.75 11.18 -13.99
C ALA A 99 -4.41 12.09 -15.04
N GLN A 100 -5.30 13.00 -14.62
CA GLN A 100 -5.95 13.96 -15.51
C GLN A 100 -4.96 14.90 -16.18
N MET A 101 -3.99 15.43 -15.41
CA MET A 101 -2.96 16.32 -15.95
C MET A 101 -2.04 15.58 -16.92
N ALA A 102 -1.60 14.37 -16.56
CA ALA A 102 -0.68 13.58 -17.38
C ALA A 102 -1.21 13.31 -18.80
N GLU A 103 -2.53 13.22 -19.00
CA GLU A 103 -3.12 13.07 -20.33
C GLU A 103 -2.82 14.27 -21.25
N GLY A 104 -2.73 15.48 -20.71
CA GLY A 104 -2.52 16.73 -21.46
C GLY A 104 -1.09 17.29 -21.46
N ILE A 105 -0.16 16.66 -20.72
CA ILE A 105 1.24 17.09 -20.66
C ILE A 105 1.96 16.82 -22.00
N ASP A 106 2.90 17.66 -22.42
CA ASP A 106 3.69 17.39 -23.63
C ASP A 106 4.71 16.25 -23.40
N ASP A 107 5.16 15.60 -24.47
CA ASP A 107 6.04 14.44 -24.39
C ASP A 107 7.43 14.76 -23.80
N LEU A 108 7.94 15.99 -23.98
CA LEU A 108 9.24 16.39 -23.44
C LEU A 108 9.17 16.52 -21.91
N THR A 109 8.13 17.17 -21.40
CA THR A 109 7.88 17.28 -19.96
C THR A 109 7.63 15.91 -19.32
N TRP A 110 6.90 15.03 -20.01
CA TRP A 110 6.70 13.66 -19.53
C TRP A 110 8.02 12.89 -19.46
N GLU A 111 8.81 12.91 -20.54
CA GLU A 111 10.07 12.19 -20.61
C GLU A 111 11.10 12.72 -19.61
N TYR A 112 11.14 14.04 -19.37
CA TYR A 112 12.01 14.65 -18.37
C TYR A 112 11.86 13.99 -16.99
N HIS A 113 10.62 13.86 -16.50
CA HIS A 113 10.33 13.20 -15.24
C HIS A 113 10.48 11.67 -15.30
N LEU A 114 10.11 11.06 -16.44
CA LEU A 114 10.25 9.62 -16.65
C LEU A 114 11.71 9.18 -16.50
N ARG A 115 12.64 9.90 -17.14
CA ARG A 115 14.08 9.58 -17.11
C ARG A 115 14.72 9.92 -15.76
N ALA A 116 14.18 10.89 -15.03
CA ALA A 116 14.59 11.21 -13.66
C ALA A 116 14.11 10.17 -12.63
N GLY A 117 13.10 9.36 -12.97
CA GLY A 117 12.49 8.40 -12.04
C GLY A 117 11.54 9.05 -11.04
N ASP A 118 11.04 10.25 -11.35
CA ASP A 118 10.28 11.07 -10.41
C ASP A 118 8.91 10.45 -10.10
N TYR A 119 8.28 9.76 -11.07
CA TYR A 119 6.96 9.17 -10.89
C TYR A 119 7.01 8.02 -9.88
N SER A 120 7.91 7.06 -10.06
CA SER A 120 8.04 5.93 -9.14
C SER A 120 8.48 6.35 -7.75
N LYS A 121 9.31 7.39 -7.65
CA LYS A 121 9.70 7.99 -6.36
C LYS A 121 8.48 8.61 -5.67
N TRP A 122 7.71 9.43 -6.38
CA TRP A 122 6.52 10.06 -5.81
C TRP A 122 5.47 9.04 -5.38
N PHE A 123 5.21 8.00 -6.17
CA PHE A 123 4.28 6.92 -5.81
C PHE A 123 4.70 6.15 -4.56
N ARG A 124 6.01 5.95 -4.38
CA ARG A 124 6.56 5.26 -3.21
C ARG A 124 6.51 6.13 -1.95
N ASP A 125 6.89 7.39 -2.10
CA ASP A 125 7.19 8.25 -0.96
C ASP A 125 5.98 9.07 -0.50
N GLN A 126 5.11 9.50 -1.40
CA GLN A 126 3.93 10.31 -1.07
C GLN A 126 2.64 9.49 -1.10
N ILE A 127 2.43 8.71 -2.17
CA ILE A 127 1.22 7.87 -2.30
C ILE A 127 1.31 6.59 -1.45
N LYS A 128 2.52 6.17 -1.08
CA LYS A 128 2.82 4.95 -0.31
C LYS A 128 2.33 3.66 -0.99
N ASP A 129 2.23 3.67 -2.32
CA ASP A 129 1.90 2.48 -3.11
C ASP A 129 3.18 1.89 -3.73
N LYS A 130 3.71 0.86 -3.07
CA LYS A 130 4.94 0.18 -3.50
C LYS A 130 4.75 -0.60 -4.79
N ASP A 131 3.57 -1.14 -5.04
CA ASP A 131 3.31 -1.96 -6.22
C ASP A 131 3.16 -1.07 -7.46
N LEU A 132 2.45 0.05 -7.33
CA LEU A 132 2.40 1.09 -8.37
C LEU A 132 3.79 1.64 -8.64
N ALA A 133 4.55 2.02 -7.59
CA ALA A 133 5.91 2.51 -7.75
C ALA A 133 6.82 1.52 -8.49
N GLN A 134 6.72 0.22 -8.19
CA GLN A 134 7.55 -0.80 -8.82
C GLN A 134 7.17 -1.02 -10.30
N GLU A 135 5.88 -1.00 -10.63
CA GLU A 135 5.41 -1.10 -12.01
C GLU A 135 5.82 0.11 -12.85
N THR A 136 5.70 1.31 -12.29
CA THR A 136 6.16 2.56 -12.92
C THR A 136 7.66 2.59 -13.10
N ALA A 137 8.45 2.16 -12.11
CA ALA A 137 9.91 2.09 -12.21
C ALA A 137 10.38 1.17 -13.36
N THR A 138 9.60 0.14 -13.69
CA THR A 138 9.89 -0.71 -14.85
C THR A 138 9.71 0.07 -16.16
N ALA A 139 8.65 0.89 -16.27
CA ALA A 139 8.44 1.74 -17.43
C ALA A 139 9.50 2.86 -17.55
N GLU A 140 9.92 3.46 -16.43
CA GLU A 140 10.98 4.49 -16.40
C GLU A 140 12.34 3.95 -16.89
N LYS A 141 12.67 2.71 -16.52
CA LYS A 141 13.93 2.05 -16.90
C LYS A 141 13.94 1.52 -18.34
N ASP A 142 12.76 1.33 -18.92
CA ASP A 142 12.64 0.84 -20.28
C ASP A 142 12.92 1.98 -21.28
N LYS A 143 14.11 1.94 -21.88
CA LYS A 143 14.53 2.92 -22.88
C LYS A 143 13.89 2.70 -24.25
N SER A 144 13.24 1.56 -24.47
CA SER A 144 12.55 1.27 -25.73
C SER A 144 11.16 1.92 -25.80
N LEU A 145 10.59 2.30 -24.65
CA LEU A 145 9.29 2.97 -24.59
C LEU A 145 9.41 4.44 -24.98
N SER A 146 8.52 4.86 -25.88
CA SER A 146 8.24 6.27 -26.12
C SER A 146 7.59 6.94 -24.90
N ALA A 147 7.59 8.27 -24.88
CA ALA A 147 6.86 9.06 -23.88
C ALA A 147 5.37 8.67 -23.83
N GLN A 148 4.75 8.46 -24.99
CA GLN A 148 3.33 8.10 -25.11
C GLN A 148 3.04 6.71 -24.56
N GLU A 149 3.87 5.71 -24.88
CA GLU A 149 3.69 4.33 -24.40
C GLU A 149 3.93 4.22 -22.90
N SER A 150 5.01 4.84 -22.40
CA SER A 150 5.31 4.87 -20.97
C SER A 150 4.22 5.59 -20.18
N ARG A 151 3.71 6.71 -20.70
CA ARG A 151 2.57 7.44 -20.12
C ARG A 151 1.32 6.60 -20.06
N LYS A 152 0.94 5.97 -21.17
CA LYS A 152 -0.22 5.08 -21.22
C LYS A 152 -0.09 3.96 -20.17
N ARG A 153 1.08 3.32 -20.08
CA ARG A 153 1.34 2.25 -19.12
C ARG A 153 1.20 2.72 -17.66
N VAL A 154 1.75 3.88 -17.33
CA VAL A 154 1.64 4.47 -15.98
C VAL A 154 0.19 4.84 -15.67
N LEU A 155 -0.51 5.49 -16.60
CA LEU A 155 -1.91 5.87 -16.43
C LEU A 155 -2.83 4.66 -16.27
N ASP A 156 -2.63 3.61 -17.08
CA ASP A 156 -3.39 2.36 -16.96
C ASP A 156 -3.15 1.68 -15.60
N ALA A 157 -1.91 1.70 -15.10
CA ALA A 157 -1.56 1.17 -13.78
C ALA A 157 -2.23 1.96 -12.64
N VAL A 158 -2.31 3.29 -12.76
CA VAL A 158 -3.03 4.16 -11.83
C VAL A 158 -4.53 3.89 -11.90
N ARG A 159 -5.12 3.87 -13.11
CA ARG A 159 -6.56 3.71 -13.31
C ARG A 159 -7.07 2.38 -12.76
N ARG A 160 -6.34 1.29 -13.07
CA ARG A 160 -6.62 -0.06 -12.57
C ARG A 160 -6.70 -0.13 -11.04
N ARG A 161 -5.95 0.71 -10.33
CA ARG A 161 -5.86 0.69 -8.86
C ARG A 161 -6.76 1.71 -8.18
N TYR A 162 -7.02 2.85 -8.82
CA TYR A 162 -7.58 4.02 -8.15
C TYR A 162 -8.78 4.69 -8.83
N THR A 163 -9.05 4.40 -10.11
CA THR A 163 -10.22 4.97 -10.81
C THR A 163 -11.18 3.94 -11.38
N ALA A 164 -10.86 2.64 -11.28
CA ALA A 164 -11.85 1.60 -11.53
C ALA A 164 -13.03 1.78 -10.56
N PRO A 165 -14.29 1.82 -11.05
CA PRO A 165 -15.44 1.94 -10.17
C PRO A 165 -15.40 0.81 -9.15
N ALA A 166 -15.72 1.14 -7.89
CA ALA A 166 -15.97 0.12 -6.90
C ALA A 166 -17.22 -0.64 -7.35
N THR A 167 -17.05 -1.72 -8.10
CA THR A 167 -18.15 -2.65 -8.34
C THR A 167 -18.60 -3.13 -6.96
N ALA A 168 -19.77 -2.69 -6.54
CA ALA A 168 -20.45 -3.23 -5.39
C ALA A 168 -20.62 -4.74 -5.64
N PRO A 169 -20.35 -5.62 -4.65
CA PRO A 169 -20.80 -6.98 -4.77
C PRO A 169 -22.32 -6.99 -4.60
N ASP A 170 -23.02 -7.56 -5.57
CA ASP A 170 -24.35 -8.15 -5.36
C ASP A 170 -24.28 -9.27 -4.30
#